data_AF-A0AAN7IW63-F1
#
_entry.id   AF-A0AAN7IW63-F1
#
_cell.length_a   1.000
_cell.length_b   1.000
_cell.length_c   1.000
_cell.angle_alpha   90.00
_cell.angle_beta   90.00
_cell.angle_gamma   90.00
#
_symmetry.space_group_name_H-M   'P 1'
#
loop_
_entity.id
_entity.type
_entity.pdbx_description
1 polymer ?
#
loop_
_entity_poly.entity_id
_entity_poly.type
_entity_poly.pdbx_seq_one_letter_code
_entity_poly.pdbx_strand_id
1 'polypeptide(L)'
;MIHGLRIKDGIATYVSRYVRTSCIKQEEYFGGAKFMKIGDLKGLFGLFTVNMQLLRAKLKVLDVSYGNGTANTALVYHHGKLLALSEADKPYAVKVLEDGDLQTLGMLDYDKRLSRSFTAHPKVDPFTVRLE
;
A
#
# COMPACT_ATOMS: atom_id res chain seq x y z
N MET A 1 5.57 4.80 3.75
CA MET A 1 5.33 6.08 4.46
C MET A 1 5.22 7.16 3.41
N ILE A 2 4.25 8.07 3.53
CA ILE A 2 4.09 9.20 2.61
C ILE A 2 4.51 10.46 3.34
N HIS A 3 5.31 11.27 2.65
CA HIS A 3 5.71 12.61 3.05
C HIS A 3 4.93 13.60 2.19
N GLY A 4 4.15 14.47 2.82
CA GLY A 4 3.40 15.52 2.15
C GLY A 4 3.95 16.89 2.52
N LEU A 5 4.17 17.75 1.52
CA LEU A 5 4.48 19.16 1.71
C LEU A 5 3.41 19.97 0.98
N ARG A 6 2.58 20.69 1.73
CA ARG A 6 1.58 21.59 1.18
C ARG A 6 2.13 23.00 1.18
N ILE A 7 2.10 23.66 0.03
CA ILE A 7 2.45 25.07 -0.11
C ILE A 7 1.19 25.84 -0.46
N LYS A 8 0.77 26.76 0.42
CA LYS A 8 -0.40 27.62 0.21
C LYS A 8 -0.12 29.01 0.78
N ASP A 9 -0.39 30.05 0.01
CA ASP A 9 -0.21 31.46 0.41
C ASP A 9 1.19 31.76 0.98
N GLY A 10 2.22 31.14 0.41
CA GLY A 10 3.61 31.29 0.85
C GLY A 10 3.99 30.49 2.11
N ILE A 11 3.06 29.77 2.72
CA ILE A 11 3.29 28.93 3.91
C ILE A 11 3.43 27.47 3.49
N ALA A 12 4.44 26.80 4.05
CA ALA A 12 4.67 25.37 3.86
C ALA A 12 4.25 24.57 5.10
N THR A 13 3.43 23.54 4.91
CA THR A 13 3.01 22.60 5.96
C THR A 13 3.48 21.20 5.60
N TYR A 14 4.18 20.56 6.52
CA TYR A 14 4.73 19.21 6.33
C TYR A 14 3.94 18.19 7.14
N VAL A 15 3.67 17.04 6.52
CA VAL A 15 3.05 15.89 7.17
C VAL A 15 3.77 14.61 6.78
N SER A 16 3.82 13.67 7.71
CA SER A 16 4.28 12.31 7.45
C SER A 16 3.31 11.32 8.06
N ARG A 17 2.86 10.37 7.23
CA ARG A 17 1.88 9.34 7.61
C ARG A 17 2.24 7.99 7.00
N TYR A 18 2.03 6.92 7.76
CA TYR A 18 2.01 5.58 7.21
C TYR A 18 0.71 5.37 6.44
N VAL A 19 0.81 4.71 5.27
CA VAL A 19 -0.38 4.17 4.60
C VAL A 19 -0.90 3.03 5.46
N ARG A 20 -2.17 3.09 5.85
CA ARG A 20 -2.81 2.09 6.72
C ARG A 20 -3.16 0.82 5.94
N THR A 21 -2.14 0.09 5.51
CA THR A 21 -2.27 -1.19 4.80
C THR A 21 -2.78 -2.31 5.69
N SER A 22 -3.29 -3.40 5.10
CA SER A 22 -3.65 -4.62 5.83
C SER A 22 -2.48 -5.17 6.65
N CYS A 23 -1.28 -5.14 6.04
CA CYS A 23 -0.04 -5.58 6.68
C CYS A 23 0.25 -4.81 7.98
N ILE A 24 0.36 -3.47 7.92
CA ILE A 24 0.71 -2.70 9.12
C ILE A 24 -0.36 -2.76 10.20
N LYS A 25 -1.64 -2.82 9.84
CA LYS A 25 -2.74 -2.99 10.81
C LYS A 25 -2.63 -4.30 11.59
N GLN A 26 -2.30 -5.39 10.89
CA GLN A 26 -2.12 -6.69 11.52
C GLN A 26 -0.84 -6.74 12.36
N GLU A 27 0.26 -6.14 11.88
CA GLU A 27 1.50 -6.08 12.65
C GLU A 27 1.37 -5.23 13.92
N GLU A 28 0.63 -4.12 13.87
CA GLU A 28 0.26 -3.32 15.04
C GLU A 28 -0.60 -4.14 16.02
N TYR A 29 -1.58 -4.90 15.54
CA TYR A 29 -2.42 -5.77 16.37
C TYR A 29 -1.60 -6.84 17.11
N PHE A 30 -0.62 -7.45 16.43
CA PHE A 30 0.25 -8.47 17.03
C PHE A 30 1.50 -7.91 17.74
N GLY A 31 1.68 -6.58 17.77
CA GLY A 31 2.81 -5.92 18.42
C GLY A 31 4.18 -6.20 17.78
N GLY A 32 4.23 -6.55 16.49
CA GLY A 32 5.49 -6.80 15.80
C GLY A 32 5.35 -7.31 14.37
N ALA A 33 6.48 -7.38 13.65
CA ALA A 33 6.51 -7.83 12.27
C ALA A 33 6.05 -9.29 12.15
N LYS A 34 5.05 -9.55 11.30
CA LYS A 34 4.47 -10.89 11.08
C LYS A 34 4.49 -11.32 9.63
N PHE A 35 4.58 -10.38 8.69
CA PHE A 35 4.65 -10.69 7.27
C PHE A 35 6.10 -10.92 6.85
N MET A 36 6.28 -11.86 5.92
CA MET A 36 7.61 -12.13 5.37
C MET A 36 8.06 -10.97 4.46
N LYS A 37 9.36 -10.70 4.46
CA LYS A 37 10.00 -9.77 3.53
C LYS A 37 10.75 -10.55 2.45
N ILE A 38 10.97 -9.94 1.30
CA ILE A 38 11.75 -10.54 0.20
C ILE A 38 13.17 -10.89 0.68
N GLY A 39 13.74 -10.12 1.61
CA GLY A 39 15.04 -10.44 2.23
C GLY A 39 15.07 -11.75 3.01
N ASP A 40 13.94 -12.15 3.61
CA ASP A 40 13.83 -13.36 4.44
C ASP A 40 13.79 -14.64 3.59
N LEU A 41 13.59 -14.51 2.28
CA LEU A 41 13.63 -15.61 1.33
C LEU A 41 15.06 -16.05 0.99
N LYS A 42 16.08 -15.24 1.33
CA LYS A 42 17.48 -15.59 1.05
C LYS A 42 18.00 -16.59 2.09
N GLY A 43 18.49 -17.73 1.60
CA GLY A 43 19.19 -18.75 2.40
C GLY A 43 18.33 -19.95 2.80
N LEU A 44 18.92 -20.87 3.56
CA LEU A 44 18.31 -22.14 3.96
C LEU A 44 17.01 -21.97 4.77
N PHE A 45 16.88 -20.88 5.53
CA PHE A 45 15.67 -20.56 6.29
C PHE A 45 14.53 -19.99 5.44
N GLY A 46 14.77 -19.63 4.17
CA GLY A 46 13.74 -19.07 3.30
C GLY A 46 12.55 -20.01 3.12
N LEU A 47 12.82 -21.29 2.85
CA LEU A 47 11.76 -22.31 2.70
C LEU A 47 10.97 -22.50 4.00
N PHE A 48 11.63 -22.44 5.15
CA PHE A 48 10.97 -22.51 6.45
C PHE A 48 10.04 -21.31 6.68
N THR A 49 10.51 -20.10 6.39
CA THR A 49 9.72 -18.87 6.52
C THR A 49 8.49 -18.89 5.61
N VAL A 50 8.62 -19.38 4.36
CA VAL A 50 7.48 -19.56 3.44
C VAL A 50 6.45 -20.52 4.03
N ASN A 51 6.88 -21.71 4.49
CA ASN A 51 5.97 -22.71 5.04
C ASN A 51 5.27 -22.19 6.30
N MET A 52 5.97 -21.45 7.16
CA MET A 52 5.40 -20.82 8.34
C MET A 52 4.36 -19.76 7.99
N GLN A 53 4.62 -18.94 6.96
CA GLN A 53 3.67 -17.92 6.48
C GLN A 53 2.41 -18.58 5.91
N LEU A 54 2.57 -19.63 5.10
CA LEU A 54 1.45 -20.40 4.54
C LEU A 54 0.61 -21.06 5.64
N LEU A 55 1.26 -21.59 6.68
CA LEU A 55 0.57 -22.17 7.83
C LEU A 55 -0.24 -21.11 8.57
N ARG A 56 0.35 -19.94 8.85
CA ARG A 56 -0.36 -18.81 9.51
C ARG A 56 -1.55 -18.33 8.70
N ALA A 57 -1.44 -18.26 7.37
CA ALA A 57 -2.55 -17.92 6.49
C ALA A 57 -3.65 -18.98 6.52
N LYS A 58 -3.31 -20.28 6.43
CA LYS A 58 -4.28 -21.38 6.49
C LYS A 58 -5.00 -21.47 7.83
N LEU A 59 -4.29 -21.20 8.93
CA LEU A 59 -4.86 -21.15 10.28
C LEU A 59 -5.64 -19.85 10.57
N LYS A 60 -5.79 -18.95 9.58
CA LYS A 60 -6.44 -17.65 9.72
C LYS A 60 -5.83 -16.75 10.81
N VAL A 61 -4.56 -16.96 11.13
CA VAL A 61 -3.79 -16.09 12.04
C VAL A 61 -3.44 -14.79 11.33
N LEU A 62 -3.10 -14.87 10.04
CA LEU A 62 -2.86 -13.71 9.18
C LEU A 62 -3.87 -13.70 8.04
N ASP A 63 -4.45 -12.52 7.80
CA ASP A 63 -5.35 -12.29 6.69
C ASP A 63 -4.57 -11.78 5.47
N VAL A 64 -4.53 -12.59 4.41
CA VAL A 64 -3.88 -12.29 3.14
C VAL A 64 -4.87 -11.92 2.03
N SER A 65 -6.17 -11.86 2.33
CA SER A 65 -7.22 -11.58 1.34
C SER A 65 -7.13 -10.16 0.76
N TYR A 66 -6.64 -9.22 1.56
CA TYR A 66 -6.38 -7.82 1.18
C TYR A 66 -4.91 -7.56 0.84
N GLY A 67 -4.25 -8.54 0.22
CA GLY A 67 -2.85 -8.42 -0.17
C GLY A 67 -1.88 -8.34 1.02
N ASN A 68 -0.59 -8.39 0.70
CA ASN A 68 0.51 -8.27 1.66
C ASN A 68 1.47 -7.11 1.31
N GLY A 69 1.05 -6.21 0.42
CA GLY A 69 1.84 -5.06 -0.01
C GLY A 69 1.91 -3.97 1.05
N THR A 70 2.96 -3.16 0.93
CA THR A 70 3.30 -2.10 1.88
C THR A 70 2.97 -0.70 1.34
N ALA A 71 2.49 -0.61 0.10
CA ALA A 71 2.11 0.64 -0.58
C ALA A 71 3.20 1.72 -0.49
N ASN A 72 4.45 1.33 -0.72
CA ASN A 72 5.64 2.15 -0.50
C ASN A 72 6.43 2.48 -1.77
N THR A 73 6.03 1.98 -2.94
CA THR A 73 6.84 2.04 -4.15
C THR A 73 6.67 3.35 -4.90
N ALA A 74 5.42 3.79 -5.11
CA ALA A 74 5.14 5.01 -5.87
C ALA A 74 3.78 5.62 -5.50
N LEU A 75 3.53 6.84 -5.99
CA LEU A 75 2.26 7.55 -5.86
C LEU A 75 1.79 8.02 -7.23
N VAL A 76 0.48 7.91 -7.49
CA VAL A 76 -0.14 8.46 -8.70
C VAL A 76 -1.43 9.18 -8.33
N TYR A 77 -1.70 10.32 -8.97
CA TYR A 77 -2.97 11.03 -8.82
C TYR A 77 -3.85 10.74 -10.03
N HIS A 78 -5.00 10.11 -9.79
CA HIS A 78 -5.91 9.65 -10.85
C HIS A 78 -7.37 9.81 -10.41
N HIS A 79 -8.21 10.40 -11.27
CA HIS A 79 -9.64 10.68 -11.01
C HIS A 79 -9.93 11.24 -9.60
N GLY A 80 -9.18 12.26 -9.17
CA GLY A 80 -9.42 12.92 -7.90
C GLY A 80 -8.91 12.16 -6.67
N LYS A 81 -8.23 11.03 -6.84
CA LYS A 81 -7.69 10.20 -5.75
C LYS A 81 -6.18 10.12 -5.86
N LEU A 82 -5.50 10.28 -4.72
CA LEU A 82 -4.09 9.94 -4.61
C LEU A 82 -4.00 8.43 -4.31
N LEU A 83 -3.29 7.69 -5.12
CA LEU A 83 -3.12 6.24 -4.99
C LEU A 83 -1.69 5.93 -4.57
N ALA A 84 -1.53 5.23 -3.46
CA ALA A 84 -0.27 4.66 -3.01
C ALA A 84 -0.10 3.25 -3.57
N LEU A 85 1.01 3.03 -4.26
CA LEU A 85 1.27 1.84 -5.06
C LEU A 85 2.33 0.97 -4.40
N SER A 86 2.14 -0.33 -4.50
CA SER A 86 3.11 -1.36 -4.15
C SER A 86 3.29 -2.25 -5.36
N GLU A 87 4.51 -2.70 -5.61
CA GLU A 87 4.71 -3.80 -6.54
C GLU A 87 3.91 -5.02 -6.09
N ALA A 88 3.24 -5.68 -7.05
CA ALA A 88 2.44 -6.89 -6.84
C ALA A 88 1.25 -6.78 -5.84
N ASP A 89 0.74 -5.58 -5.55
CA ASP A 89 -0.49 -5.40 -4.74
C ASP A 89 -1.48 -4.41 -5.38
N LYS A 90 -2.69 -4.34 -4.83
CA LYS A 90 -3.71 -3.36 -5.17
C LYS A 90 -3.36 -1.97 -4.58
N PRO A 91 -3.79 -0.89 -5.22
CA PRO A 91 -3.49 0.46 -4.79
C PRO A 91 -4.29 0.82 -3.54
N TYR A 92 -3.69 1.61 -2.66
CA TYR A 92 -4.37 2.20 -1.52
C TYR A 92 -4.75 3.65 -1.82
N ALA A 93 -6.02 3.98 -1.67
CA ALA A 93 -6.48 5.34 -1.83
C ALA A 93 -6.14 6.17 -0.59
N VAL A 94 -5.56 7.34 -0.82
CA VAL A 94 -5.18 8.33 0.18
C VAL A 94 -5.91 9.64 -0.15
N LYS A 95 -6.53 10.24 0.86
CA LYS A 95 -7.15 11.55 0.77
C LYS A 95 -6.21 12.57 1.38
N VAL A 96 -5.95 13.64 0.64
CA VAL A 96 -5.32 14.85 1.19
C VAL A 96 -6.44 15.70 1.77
N LEU A 97 -6.36 15.98 3.07
CA LEU A 97 -7.35 16.78 3.79
C LEU A 97 -7.11 18.29 3.54
N GLU A 98 -8.10 19.10 3.87
CA GLU A 98 -8.05 20.56 3.64
C GLU A 98 -7.01 21.28 4.51
N ASP A 99 -6.58 20.67 5.60
CA ASP A 99 -5.49 21.12 6.47
C ASP A 99 -4.10 20.68 5.94
N GLY A 100 -4.06 19.77 4.96
CA GLY A 100 -2.85 19.19 4.39
C GLY A 100 -2.47 17.83 4.99
N ASP A 101 -3.24 17.28 5.93
CA ASP A 101 -2.99 15.93 6.45
C ASP A 101 -3.38 14.83 5.45
N LEU A 102 -2.86 13.62 5.66
CA LEU A 102 -3.06 12.46 4.79
C LEU A 102 -3.86 11.38 5.52
N GLN A 103 -5.02 11.05 4.96
CA GLN A 103 -5.88 9.99 5.46
C GLN A 103 -5.91 8.81 4.49
N THR A 104 -5.58 7.60 4.96
CA THR A 104 -5.78 6.39 4.15
C THR A 104 -7.27 6.03 4.13
N LEU A 105 -7.88 5.99 2.96
CA LEU A 105 -9.28 5.58 2.79
C LEU A 105 -9.42 4.05 2.79
N GLY A 106 -8.45 3.35 2.20
CA GLY A 106 -8.44 1.89 2.12
C GLY A 106 -7.88 1.38 0.80
N MET A 107 -7.90 0.06 0.65
CA MET A 107 -7.55 -0.60 -0.61
C MET A 107 -8.65 -0.35 -1.64
N LEU A 108 -8.24 -0.06 -2.88
CA LEU A 108 -9.17 0.22 -3.98
C LEU A 108 -9.17 -0.97 -4.94
N ASP A 109 -10.35 -1.57 -5.15
CA ASP A 109 -10.56 -2.73 -6.01
C ASP A 109 -11.43 -2.45 -7.25
N TYR A 110 -11.83 -1.19 -7.45
CA TYR A 110 -12.67 -0.69 -8.56
C TYR A 110 -13.90 -1.57 -8.79
N ASP A 111 -14.70 -1.82 -7.74
CA ASP A 111 -15.89 -2.69 -7.79
C ASP A 111 -15.55 -4.10 -8.32
N LYS A 112 -14.44 -4.66 -7.83
CA LYS A 112 -13.87 -5.96 -8.25
C LYS A 112 -13.39 -6.02 -9.71
N ARG A 113 -13.40 -4.91 -10.44
CA ARG A 113 -12.83 -4.86 -11.81
C ARG A 113 -11.31 -5.06 -11.79
N LEU A 114 -10.65 -4.66 -10.71
CA LEU A 114 -9.23 -4.88 -10.51
C LEU A 114 -8.98 -6.24 -9.84
N SER A 115 -8.94 -7.28 -10.67
CA SER A 115 -8.72 -8.67 -10.21
C SER A 115 -7.25 -9.03 -10.00
N ARG A 116 -6.33 -8.26 -10.57
CA ARG A 116 -4.88 -8.49 -10.53
C ARG A 116 -4.15 -7.30 -9.95
N SER A 117 -2.99 -7.55 -9.35
CA SER A 117 -2.00 -6.51 -9.07
C SER A 117 -1.52 -5.86 -10.37
N PHE A 118 -1.16 -4.58 -10.32
CA PHE A 118 -0.53 -3.90 -11.44
C PHE A 118 0.80 -3.27 -10.99
N THR A 119 1.58 -2.82 -11.96
CA THR A 119 2.90 -2.22 -11.71
C THR A 119 2.78 -0.97 -10.83
N ALA A 120 3.78 -0.72 -10.00
CA ALA A 120 3.85 0.53 -9.24
C ALA A 120 4.19 1.75 -10.11
N HIS A 121 4.52 1.56 -11.39
CA HIS A 121 4.85 2.66 -12.31
C HIS A 121 3.86 2.75 -13.47
N PRO A 122 2.55 2.95 -13.19
CA PRO A 122 1.59 3.16 -14.26
C PRO A 122 1.84 4.49 -14.95
N LYS A 123 1.46 4.59 -16.21
CA LYS A 123 1.51 5.83 -16.98
C LYS A 123 0.11 6.39 -17.11
N VAL A 124 -0.04 7.69 -16.92
CA VAL A 124 -1.30 8.40 -17.18
C VAL A 124 -1.19 9.08 -18.53
N ASP A 125 -2.06 8.72 -19.47
CA ASP A 125 -2.18 9.39 -20.75
C ASP A 125 -2.66 10.83 -20.52
N PRO A 126 -1.90 11.87 -20.94
CA PRO A 126 -2.27 13.26 -20.73
C PRO A 126 -3.53 13.70 -21.50
N PHE A 127 -3.89 13.03 -22.59
CA PHE A 127 -5.05 13.39 -23.42
C PHE A 127 -6.31 12.68 -22.96
N THR A 128 -6.21 11.39 -22.62
CA THR A 128 -7.38 10.58 -22.27
C THR A 128 -7.57 10.39 -20.76
N VAL A 129 -6.57 10.75 -19.94
CA VAL A 129 -6.53 10.52 -18.49
C VAL A 129 -6.65 9.04 -18.13
N ARG A 130 -6.44 8.14 -19.10
CA ARG A 130 -6.39 6.69 -18.86
C ARG A 130 -5.08 6.33 -18.17
N LEU A 131 -5.16 5.31 -17.32
CA LEU A 131 -4.02 4.80 -16.56
C LEU A 131 -3.67 3.44 -17.14
N GLU A 132 -2.45 3.32 -17.65
CA GLU A 132 -1.87 2.14 -18.31
C GLU A 132 -0.76 1.50 -17.46
#